data_AF-A0A1S9DJ97-F1
#
_entry.id   AF-A0A1S9DJ97-F1
#
_cell.length_a   1.000
_cell.length_b   1.000
_cell.length_c   1.000
_cell.angle_alpha   90.00
_cell.angle_beta   90.00
_cell.angle_gamma   90.00
#
_symmetry.space_group_name_H-M   'P 1'
#
loop_
_entity.id
_entity.type
_entity.pdbx_description
1 polymer ?
#
loop_
_entity_poly.entity_id
_entity_poly.type
_entity_poly.pdbx_seq_one_letter_code
_entity_poly.pdbx_strand_id
1 'polypeptide(L)'
;MPEVKLPGFGLPLDYHYGFIEIYHPHILQQEDIQLIEKWCTYREILIMRVMNDITDEPEWNRKVFDEAISAKWRSKIVANEVEWKVDHYLATGHVVVFDPGVVKSDIAISEELQNALKDDVRKLEDILTEKDYHPGSVIPVPQEESFTSNGLKQYSWEFQWLPCDVDLLDDGSCAIVSYINNLHPQQNARLYHVIEKIISQVIPLWNTTLTCVGLNYRRIPYNGVEREGSGDDSSEDKQSRQVKTIKVPEPGKFSPPRWNSSKFDLHDEFRDTGLQIIVKLANIELTPEKPEYYGGAWHEGRLLTFPNILQHRVSPFSLADRSMPGHRKILALLLVDPYLPIISSSNVPPQQEKWATERERSIRQALRPLPQELKDMVYDDLDTRYMTMDEAKAFRLELMEERSAAAFEQNENFQNGGFIFV
;
A
#
# COMPACT_ATOMS: atom_id res chain seq x y z
N MET A 1 -5.36 18.09 -33.04
CA MET A 1 -5.34 18.07 -31.57
C MET A 1 -3.91 18.26 -31.13
N PRO A 2 -3.57 19.24 -30.28
CA PRO A 2 -2.25 19.30 -29.67
C PRO A 2 -2.14 18.13 -28.68
N GLU A 3 -1.22 17.21 -28.94
CA GLU A 3 -0.84 16.13 -28.01
C GLU A 3 -0.43 16.74 -26.67
N VAL A 4 -1.16 16.40 -25.62
CA VAL A 4 -0.78 16.73 -24.24
C VAL A 4 0.50 15.97 -23.93
N LYS A 5 1.64 16.68 -23.90
CA LYS A 5 2.94 16.11 -23.52
C LYS A 5 3.20 16.34 -22.04
N LEU A 6 2.61 15.50 -21.20
CA LEU A 6 2.93 15.42 -19.77
C LEU A 6 3.93 14.27 -19.53
N PRO A 7 4.83 14.37 -18.53
CA PRO A 7 5.67 13.25 -18.13
C PRO A 7 4.81 12.01 -17.82
N GLY A 8 5.17 10.85 -18.37
CA GLY A 8 4.40 9.60 -18.22
C GLY A 8 3.19 9.45 -19.14
N PHE A 9 2.74 10.53 -19.81
CA PHE A 9 1.58 10.49 -20.69
C PHE A 9 1.90 9.80 -22.02
N GLY A 10 1.18 8.72 -22.33
CA GLY A 10 1.43 7.87 -23.51
C GLY A 10 2.64 6.94 -23.37
N LEU A 11 3.26 6.90 -22.19
CA LEU A 11 4.34 5.96 -21.86
C LEU A 11 3.76 4.75 -21.11
N PRO A 12 4.31 3.55 -21.30
CA PRO A 12 3.82 2.37 -20.59
C PRO A 12 4.12 2.47 -19.08
N LEU A 13 3.34 1.76 -18.25
CA LEU A 13 3.42 1.87 -16.79
C LEU A 13 4.77 1.42 -16.21
N ASP A 14 5.52 0.63 -16.97
CA ASP A 14 6.87 0.12 -16.69
C ASP A 14 7.97 0.98 -17.35
N TYR A 15 7.63 2.16 -17.91
CA TYR A 15 8.58 3.02 -18.59
C TYR A 15 9.69 3.51 -17.65
N HIS A 16 10.90 3.04 -17.92
CA HIS A 16 12.09 3.38 -17.15
C HIS A 16 12.86 4.53 -17.81
N TYR A 17 12.97 5.66 -17.11
CA TYR A 17 14.01 6.65 -17.41
C TYR A 17 15.35 6.04 -16.97
N GLY A 18 15.99 5.29 -17.86
CA GLY A 18 17.26 4.62 -17.56
C GLY A 18 18.25 5.60 -16.93
N PHE A 19 18.96 5.13 -15.89
CA PHE A 19 20.06 5.79 -15.16
C PHE A 19 19.71 6.65 -13.93
N ILE A 20 18.98 6.13 -12.95
CA ILE A 20 19.06 6.65 -11.57
C ILE A 20 19.28 5.48 -10.60
N GLU A 21 20.39 5.49 -9.85
CA GLU A 21 20.78 4.45 -8.88
C GLU A 21 19.95 4.49 -7.57
N ILE A 22 18.80 5.18 -7.55
CA ILE A 22 18.06 5.56 -6.34
C ILE A 22 16.55 5.30 -6.53
N TYR A 23 16.16 4.04 -6.76
CA TYR A 23 14.74 3.65 -6.80
C TYR A 23 14.37 2.74 -5.62
N HIS A 24 13.13 2.85 -5.14
CA HIS A 24 12.53 1.85 -4.25
C HIS A 24 11.88 0.76 -5.11
N PRO A 25 12.07 -0.52 -4.78
CA PRO A 25 11.55 -1.59 -5.62
C PRO A 25 10.03 -1.56 -5.66
N HIS A 26 9.48 -1.55 -6.88
CA HIS A 26 8.05 -1.67 -7.13
C HIS A 26 7.77 -2.94 -7.94
N ILE A 27 6.55 -3.48 -7.84
CA ILE A 27 6.20 -4.79 -8.43
C ILE A 27 6.17 -4.81 -9.98
N LEU A 28 6.58 -3.72 -10.64
CA LEU A 28 6.45 -3.54 -12.10
C LEU A 28 7.73 -3.88 -12.86
N GLN A 29 8.87 -4.07 -12.20
CA GLN A 29 10.12 -4.48 -12.84
C GLN A 29 10.57 -5.85 -12.35
N GLN A 30 10.96 -6.70 -13.28
CA GLN A 30 11.51 -8.02 -12.98
C GLN A 30 12.84 -7.91 -12.21
N GLU A 31 13.62 -6.87 -12.45
CA GLU A 31 14.84 -6.57 -11.69
C GLU A 31 14.52 -6.22 -10.21
N ASP A 32 13.40 -5.55 -9.95
CA ASP A 32 12.91 -5.30 -8.59
C ASP A 32 12.38 -6.57 -7.90
N ILE A 33 11.89 -7.53 -8.68
CA ILE A 33 11.56 -8.88 -8.21
C ILE A 33 12.83 -9.67 -7.87
N GLN A 34 13.94 -9.47 -8.61
CA GLN A 34 15.25 -10.06 -8.30
C GLN A 34 15.92 -9.43 -7.07
N LEU A 35 15.65 -8.17 -6.74
CA LEU A 35 16.00 -7.56 -5.46
C LEU A 35 15.34 -8.28 -4.25
N ILE A 36 14.25 -9.03 -4.50
CA ILE A 36 13.52 -9.85 -3.51
C ILE A 36 14.08 -11.29 -3.43
N GLU A 37 15.33 -11.56 -3.84
CA GLU A 37 16.07 -12.78 -3.44
C GLU A 37 16.44 -12.79 -1.94
N LYS A 38 15.55 -12.33 -1.08
CA LYS A 38 15.66 -12.48 0.37
C LYS A 38 15.01 -13.79 0.78
N TRP A 39 15.76 -14.87 0.66
CA TRP A 39 15.38 -16.19 1.16
C TRP A 39 15.20 -16.11 2.68
N CYS A 40 13.95 -16.02 3.14
CA CYS A 40 13.64 -16.13 4.56
C CYS A 40 13.62 -17.61 4.94
N THR A 41 14.50 -18.02 5.86
CA THR A 41 14.47 -19.35 6.45
C THR A 41 13.16 -19.55 7.20
N TYR A 42 12.70 -20.81 7.29
CA TYR A 42 11.51 -21.17 8.06
C TYR A 42 11.55 -20.64 9.50
N ARG A 43 12.75 -20.59 10.09
CA ARG A 43 12.97 -20.09 11.44
C ARG A 43 12.81 -18.57 11.54
N GLU A 44 13.26 -17.79 10.55
CA GLU A 44 12.99 -16.35 10.50
C GLU A 44 11.49 -16.08 10.44
N ILE A 45 10.75 -16.86 9.63
CA ILE A 45 9.28 -16.75 9.55
C ILE A 45 8.63 -17.03 10.91
N LEU A 46 9.07 -18.08 11.63
CA LEU A 46 8.56 -18.38 12.97
C LEU A 46 8.87 -17.27 13.97
N ILE A 47 10.08 -16.72 13.95
CA ILE A 47 10.47 -15.60 14.82
C ILE A 47 9.58 -14.38 14.56
N MET A 48 9.37 -14.03 13.30
CA MET A 48 8.50 -12.90 12.93
C MET A 48 7.03 -13.15 13.32
N ARG A 49 6.53 -14.39 13.20
CA ARG A 49 5.18 -14.76 13.68
C ARG A 49 5.05 -14.60 15.19
N VAL A 50 6.02 -15.09 15.96
CA VAL A 50 6.05 -14.91 17.41
C VAL A 50 6.08 -13.42 17.77
N MET A 51 6.86 -12.61 17.05
CA MET A 51 6.84 -11.15 17.27
C MET A 51 5.50 -10.51 16.92
N ASN A 52 4.85 -10.95 15.83
CA ASN A 52 3.52 -10.47 15.51
C ASN A 52 2.54 -10.79 16.64
N ASP A 53 2.54 -12.04 17.13
CA ASP A 53 1.66 -12.48 18.22
C ASP A 53 1.89 -11.65 19.49
N ILE A 54 3.15 -11.42 19.89
CA ILE A 54 3.50 -10.60 21.05
C ILE A 54 2.96 -9.19 20.89
N THR A 55 3.19 -8.58 19.72
CA THR A 55 2.80 -7.19 19.45
C THR A 55 1.32 -7.02 19.08
N ASP A 56 0.57 -8.12 18.97
CA ASP A 56 -0.90 -8.14 18.87
C ASP A 56 -1.56 -8.26 20.25
N GLU A 57 -0.82 -8.65 21.29
CA GLU A 57 -1.38 -8.69 22.63
C GLU A 57 -1.80 -7.28 23.09
N PRO A 58 -2.98 -7.12 23.71
CA PRO A 58 -3.37 -5.85 24.32
C PRO A 58 -2.34 -5.41 25.35
N GLU A 59 -1.97 -4.13 25.30
CA GLU A 59 -0.97 -3.52 26.19
C GLU A 59 0.41 -4.22 26.17
N TRP A 60 0.79 -4.86 25.06
CA TRP A 60 2.08 -5.56 24.93
C TRP A 60 3.28 -4.67 25.32
N ASN A 61 3.21 -3.39 24.96
CA ASN A 61 4.20 -2.37 25.26
C ASN A 61 4.35 -2.09 26.77
N ARG A 62 3.34 -2.39 27.59
CA ARG A 62 3.44 -2.34 29.06
C ARG A 62 3.90 -3.68 29.62
N LYS A 63 3.30 -4.76 29.12
CA LYS A 63 3.56 -6.14 29.55
C LYS A 63 5.01 -6.57 29.33
N VAL A 64 5.71 -5.98 28.39
CA VAL A 64 7.13 -6.27 28.14
C VAL A 64 8.06 -5.89 29.30
N PHE A 65 7.61 -5.01 30.21
CA PHE A 65 8.36 -4.67 31.41
C PHE A 65 8.04 -5.60 32.60
N ASP A 66 7.04 -6.49 32.46
CA ASP A 66 6.75 -7.52 33.44
C ASP A 66 7.70 -8.70 33.21
N GLU A 67 8.56 -8.97 34.19
CA GLU A 67 9.59 -10.01 34.06
C GLU A 67 9.00 -11.43 33.91
N ALA A 68 7.81 -11.71 34.46
CA ALA A 68 7.17 -13.01 34.30
C ALA A 68 6.62 -13.20 32.87
N ILE A 69 6.01 -12.15 32.31
CA ILE A 69 5.51 -12.16 30.93
C ILE A 69 6.67 -12.20 29.94
N SER A 70 7.68 -11.35 30.14
CA SER A 70 8.87 -11.28 29.29
C SER A 70 9.69 -12.56 29.36
N ALA A 71 9.83 -13.22 30.51
CA ALA A 71 10.47 -14.53 30.58
C ALA A 71 9.75 -15.58 29.71
N LYS A 72 8.41 -15.56 29.68
CA LYS A 72 7.61 -16.43 28.80
C LYS A 72 7.85 -16.09 27.33
N TRP A 73 7.91 -14.82 26.96
CA TRP A 73 8.24 -14.41 25.59
C TRP A 73 9.68 -14.75 25.19
N ARG A 74 10.67 -14.50 26.05
CA ARG A 74 12.09 -14.86 25.83
C ARG A 74 12.32 -16.36 25.65
N SER A 75 11.45 -17.23 26.19
CA SER A 75 11.53 -18.67 25.89
C SER A 75 11.17 -19.03 24.44
N LYS A 76 10.48 -18.12 23.71
CA LYS A 76 10.00 -18.32 22.34
C LYS A 76 10.87 -17.62 21.28
N ILE A 77 11.67 -16.63 21.67
CA ILE A 77 12.49 -15.78 20.79
C ILE A 77 13.79 -15.34 21.47
N VAL A 78 14.78 -14.92 20.69
CA VAL A 78 16.04 -14.34 21.18
C VAL A 78 15.78 -13.11 22.06
N ALA A 79 16.24 -13.14 23.31
CA ALA A 79 15.90 -12.15 24.35
C ALA A 79 16.14 -10.68 23.96
N ASN A 80 17.25 -10.40 23.26
CA ASN A 80 17.67 -9.04 22.93
C ASN A 80 16.78 -8.36 21.88
N GLU A 81 16.04 -9.11 21.08
CA GLU A 81 15.19 -8.53 20.03
C GLU A 81 13.95 -7.85 20.60
N VAL A 82 13.32 -8.50 21.58
CA VAL A 82 12.11 -7.98 22.21
C VAL A 82 12.42 -6.64 22.88
N GLU A 83 13.50 -6.58 23.67
CA GLU A 83 13.96 -5.36 24.33
C GLU A 83 14.28 -4.26 23.32
N TRP A 84 15.00 -4.57 22.25
CA TRP A 84 15.31 -3.59 21.21
C TRP A 84 14.06 -3.04 20.50
N LYS A 85 13.08 -3.89 20.20
CA LYS A 85 11.81 -3.45 19.57
C LYS A 85 11.00 -2.57 20.52
N VAL A 86 11.09 -2.78 21.82
CA VAL A 86 10.46 -1.91 22.82
C VAL A 86 11.14 -0.56 22.86
N ASP A 87 12.46 -0.52 22.93
CA ASP A 87 13.22 0.74 22.92
C ASP A 87 12.93 1.54 21.65
N HIS A 88 12.89 0.85 20.50
CA HIS A 88 12.50 1.48 19.25
C HIS A 88 11.06 1.99 19.28
N TYR A 89 10.10 1.17 19.74
CA TYR A 89 8.70 1.58 19.84
C TYR A 89 8.50 2.77 20.78
N LEU A 90 9.22 2.84 21.90
CA LEU A 90 9.20 3.99 22.80
C LEU A 90 9.78 5.25 22.14
N ALA A 91 10.77 5.09 21.26
CA ALA A 91 11.38 6.21 20.55
C ALA A 91 10.55 6.70 19.36
N THR A 92 9.87 5.82 18.64
CA THR A 92 9.22 6.13 17.34
C THR A 92 7.71 6.00 17.32
N GLY A 93 7.12 5.38 18.34
CA GLY A 93 5.68 5.11 18.44
C GLY A 93 5.17 4.01 17.51
N HIS A 94 6.05 3.28 16.80
CA HIS A 94 5.68 2.20 15.91
C HIS A 94 6.69 1.04 15.96
N VAL A 95 6.28 -0.13 15.48
CA VAL A 95 7.10 -1.35 15.54
C VAL A 95 7.14 -2.03 14.19
N VAL A 96 8.34 -2.40 13.74
CA VAL A 96 8.52 -3.27 12.57
C VAL A 96 8.25 -4.71 13.01
N VAL A 97 7.23 -5.32 12.46
CA VAL A 97 6.79 -6.68 12.81
C VAL A 97 7.46 -7.71 11.91
N PHE A 98 7.45 -7.47 10.60
CA PHE A 98 8.15 -8.30 9.62
C PHE A 98 9.27 -7.49 8.98
N ASP A 99 10.46 -8.08 8.94
CA ASP A 99 11.68 -7.46 8.45
C ASP A 99 11.61 -6.91 7.01
N PRO A 100 10.76 -7.43 6.10
CA PRO A 100 10.53 -6.81 4.78
C PRO A 100 9.79 -5.45 4.80
N GLY A 101 9.59 -4.83 5.96
CA GLY A 101 8.97 -3.50 6.06
C GLY A 101 7.49 -3.52 6.41
N VAL A 102 7.02 -4.52 7.16
CA VAL A 102 5.66 -4.47 7.73
C VAL A 102 5.73 -3.77 9.08
N VAL A 103 5.12 -2.60 9.18
CA VAL A 103 5.19 -1.72 10.35
C VAL A 103 3.79 -1.46 10.89
N LYS A 104 3.63 -1.49 12.20
CA LYS A 104 2.35 -1.16 12.84
C LYS A 104 2.50 -0.14 13.97
N SER A 105 1.45 0.62 14.19
CA SER A 105 1.31 1.49 15.35
C SER A 105 -0.13 1.48 15.86
N ASP A 106 -0.26 1.34 17.18
CA ASP A 106 -1.53 1.45 17.90
C ASP A 106 -1.77 2.87 18.44
N ILE A 107 -0.80 3.78 18.30
CA ILE A 107 -0.82 5.12 18.90
C ILE A 107 -0.62 6.26 17.89
N ALA A 108 -0.22 5.95 16.64
CA ALA A 108 0.04 6.96 15.61
C ALA A 108 -1.21 7.81 15.32
N ILE A 109 -2.40 7.20 15.35
CA ILE A 109 -3.65 7.92 15.14
C ILE A 109 -4.33 8.12 16.49
N SER A 110 -4.36 9.37 16.97
CA SER A 110 -4.98 9.71 18.25
C SER A 110 -6.49 9.39 18.27
N GLU A 111 -7.04 9.13 19.46
CA GLU A 111 -8.47 8.86 19.63
C GLU A 111 -9.35 10.02 19.10
N GLU A 112 -8.89 11.26 19.28
CA GLU A 112 -9.54 12.45 18.71
C GLU A 112 -9.61 12.38 17.18
N LEU A 113 -8.50 12.03 16.52
CA LEU A 113 -8.43 11.94 15.06
C LEU A 113 -9.25 10.74 14.53
N GLN A 114 -9.23 9.62 15.24
CA GLN A 114 -10.09 8.47 14.95
C GLN A 114 -11.58 8.84 15.01
N ASN A 115 -11.99 9.54 16.08
CA ASN A 115 -13.38 9.98 16.24
C ASN A 115 -13.77 11.03 15.18
N ALA A 116 -12.87 11.96 14.85
CA ALA A 116 -13.10 12.93 13.79
C ALA A 116 -13.35 12.27 12.43
N LEU A 117 -12.55 11.25 12.09
CA LEU A 117 -12.74 10.42 10.88
C LEU A 117 -14.09 9.70 10.90
N LYS A 118 -14.44 9.04 12.01
CA LYS A 118 -15.72 8.32 12.15
C LYS A 118 -16.91 9.25 11.96
N ASP A 119 -16.88 10.45 12.54
CA ASP A 119 -17.97 11.42 12.44
C ASP A 119 -18.14 11.99 11.03
N ASP A 120 -17.05 12.22 10.28
CA ASP A 120 -17.16 12.70 8.91
C ASP A 120 -17.56 11.61 7.92
N VAL A 121 -17.06 10.38 8.11
CA VAL A 121 -17.48 9.24 7.30
C VAL A 121 -18.96 8.91 7.53
N ARG A 122 -19.48 9.07 8.76
CA ARG A 122 -20.92 8.90 9.04
C ARG A 122 -21.79 9.82 8.17
N LYS A 123 -21.37 11.07 7.96
CA LYS A 123 -22.11 12.02 7.09
C LYS A 123 -22.14 11.57 5.64
N LEU A 124 -21.05 10.97 5.15
CA LEU A 124 -21.04 10.37 3.80
C LEU A 124 -22.09 9.26 3.71
N GLU A 125 -22.21 8.44 4.75
CA GLU A 125 -23.20 7.35 4.78
C GLU A 125 -24.64 7.84 4.86
N ASP A 126 -24.89 8.92 5.60
CA ASP A 126 -26.23 9.50 5.73
C ASP A 126 -26.69 10.22 4.44
N ILE A 127 -25.74 10.69 3.61
CA ILE A 127 -26.00 11.44 2.37
C ILE A 127 -26.00 10.53 1.14
N LEU A 128 -25.16 9.49 1.12
CA LEU A 128 -25.01 8.59 -0.02
C LEU A 128 -26.09 7.51 0.01
N THR A 129 -27.20 7.75 -0.70
CA THR A 129 -28.23 6.73 -0.95
C THR A 129 -27.70 5.54 -1.76
N GLU A 130 -26.60 5.73 -2.50
CA GLU A 130 -25.87 4.66 -3.19
C GLU A 130 -24.40 4.65 -2.75
N LYS A 131 -23.96 3.53 -2.16
CA LYS A 131 -22.71 3.39 -1.40
C LYS A 131 -21.49 2.99 -2.25
N ASP A 132 -21.38 3.41 -3.50
CA ASP A 132 -20.37 2.81 -4.38
C ASP A 132 -19.85 3.72 -5.48
N TYR A 133 -18.53 3.97 -5.51
CA TYR A 133 -17.92 4.87 -6.50
C TYR A 133 -16.52 4.43 -6.92
N HIS A 134 -16.42 3.86 -8.13
CA HIS A 134 -15.21 3.82 -8.95
C HIS A 134 -15.60 3.83 -10.43
N PRO A 135 -15.20 4.86 -11.18
CA PRO A 135 -15.15 4.79 -12.64
C PRO A 135 -13.76 5.10 -13.21
N GLY A 136 -13.42 4.37 -14.27
CA GLY A 136 -12.14 4.45 -14.98
C GLY A 136 -11.96 5.77 -15.75
N SER A 137 -10.75 6.29 -15.69
CA SER A 137 -10.24 7.13 -16.76
C SER A 137 -9.87 6.18 -17.91
N VAL A 138 -10.55 6.26 -19.05
CA VAL A 138 -10.01 5.68 -20.29
C VAL A 138 -8.84 6.55 -20.68
N ILE A 139 -7.64 6.16 -20.24
CA ILE A 139 -6.39 6.79 -20.65
C ILE A 139 -6.08 6.27 -22.06
N PRO A 140 -5.58 7.09 -23.00
CA PRO A 140 -5.20 6.63 -24.31
C PRO A 140 -4.22 5.45 -24.19
N VAL A 141 -4.63 4.30 -24.71
CA VAL A 141 -3.85 3.05 -24.74
C VAL A 141 -2.59 3.29 -25.57
N PRO A 142 -1.37 3.15 -25.01
CA PRO A 142 -0.14 3.12 -25.82
C PRO A 142 -0.23 1.96 -26.82
N GLN A 143 0.30 2.15 -28.04
CA GLN A 143 0.13 1.16 -29.11
C GLN A 143 0.64 -0.24 -28.74
N GLU A 144 -0.14 -1.25 -29.12
CA GLU A 144 -0.15 -2.66 -28.71
C GLU A 144 1.18 -3.44 -28.83
N GLU A 145 2.17 -2.91 -29.55
CA GLU A 145 3.26 -3.73 -30.12
C GLU A 145 4.54 -3.81 -29.29
N SER A 146 4.53 -3.33 -28.05
CA SER A 146 5.71 -3.41 -27.21
C SER A 146 5.34 -3.69 -25.76
N PHE A 147 6.05 -4.63 -25.13
CA PHE A 147 6.11 -4.84 -23.68
C PHE A 147 5.12 -5.88 -23.08
N THR A 148 5.11 -7.09 -23.66
CA THR A 148 4.77 -8.30 -22.89
C THR A 148 6.05 -8.99 -22.44
N SER A 149 6.25 -9.15 -21.13
CA SER A 149 7.11 -10.20 -20.61
C SER A 149 6.28 -11.49 -20.58
N ASN A 150 6.66 -12.49 -21.38
CA ASN A 150 6.02 -13.81 -21.45
C ASN A 150 4.50 -13.84 -21.75
N GLY A 151 3.94 -12.80 -22.39
CA GLY A 151 2.52 -12.77 -22.77
C GLY A 151 1.53 -12.47 -21.64
N LEU A 152 2.00 -12.12 -20.43
CA LEU A 152 1.15 -11.72 -19.32
C LEU A 152 0.90 -10.21 -19.35
N LYS A 153 -0.38 -9.79 -19.32
CA LYS A 153 -0.77 -8.39 -19.11
C LYS A 153 -0.67 -8.09 -17.61
N GLN A 154 0.43 -7.48 -17.18
CA GLN A 154 0.66 -7.19 -15.75
C GLN A 154 -0.14 -5.97 -15.24
N TYR A 155 -0.77 -5.22 -16.15
CA TYR A 155 -1.50 -3.99 -15.85
C TYR A 155 -2.75 -3.87 -16.72
N SER A 156 -3.76 -3.16 -16.18
CA SER A 156 -4.95 -2.80 -16.94
C SER A 156 -4.61 -1.63 -17.86
N TRP A 157 -4.91 -1.80 -19.15
CA TRP A 157 -4.74 -0.76 -20.17
C TRP A 157 -5.95 0.16 -20.27
N GLU A 158 -7.03 -0.21 -19.56
CA GLU A 158 -8.32 0.47 -19.60
C GLU A 158 -8.59 1.23 -18.30
N PHE A 159 -7.97 0.82 -17.19
CA PHE A 159 -8.28 1.33 -15.86
C PHE A 159 -7.03 1.72 -15.06
N GLN A 160 -7.00 2.96 -14.57
CA GLN A 160 -5.98 3.44 -13.63
C GLN A 160 -6.65 4.04 -12.38
N TRP A 161 -6.08 3.78 -11.20
CA TRP A 161 -6.47 4.48 -9.97
C TRP A 161 -5.92 5.91 -9.98
N LEU A 162 -6.77 6.88 -9.66
CA LEU A 162 -6.45 8.30 -9.72
C LEU A 162 -5.95 8.81 -8.35
N PRO A 163 -4.66 9.15 -8.19
CA PRO A 163 -4.15 9.75 -6.96
C PRO A 163 -4.56 11.21 -6.79
N CYS A 164 -4.52 11.69 -5.55
CA CYS A 164 -4.43 13.11 -5.24
C CYS A 164 -2.98 13.52 -4.94
N ASP A 165 -2.66 14.76 -5.28
CA ASP A 165 -1.36 15.37 -4.99
C ASP A 165 -1.39 15.98 -3.59
N VAL A 166 -0.27 15.82 -2.87
CA VAL A 166 -0.13 16.17 -1.47
C VAL A 166 1.18 16.93 -1.27
N ASP A 167 1.08 18.18 -0.85
CA ASP A 167 2.24 19.01 -0.51
C ASP A 167 2.72 18.70 0.91
N LEU A 168 4.04 18.72 1.10
CA LEU A 168 4.70 18.53 2.40
C LEU A 168 5.10 19.89 2.96
N LEU A 169 4.55 20.27 4.10
CA LEU A 169 4.68 21.62 4.68
C LEU A 169 5.84 21.70 5.67
N ASP A 170 6.45 22.88 5.83
CA ASP A 170 7.64 23.07 6.69
C ASP A 170 7.45 22.69 8.17
N ASP A 171 6.21 22.64 8.66
CA ASP A 171 5.89 22.23 10.03
C ASP A 171 5.78 20.70 10.22
N GLY A 172 6.07 19.92 9.16
CA GLY A 172 5.95 18.46 9.14
C GLY A 172 4.55 17.94 8.83
N SER A 173 3.57 18.83 8.62
CA SER A 173 2.24 18.45 8.16
C SER A 173 2.17 18.35 6.64
N CYS A 174 1.02 17.93 6.11
CA CYS A 174 0.78 17.87 4.69
C CYS A 174 -0.56 18.51 4.31
N ALA A 175 -0.66 18.99 3.07
CA ALA A 175 -1.89 19.56 2.52
C ALA A 175 -2.25 18.84 1.22
N ILE A 176 -3.52 18.47 1.06
CA ILE A 176 -4.00 17.89 -0.19
C ILE A 176 -4.30 19.05 -1.14
N VAL A 177 -3.57 19.13 -2.25
CA VAL A 177 -3.63 20.28 -3.18
C VAL A 177 -4.46 20.02 -4.44
N SER A 178 -4.85 18.77 -4.66
CA SER A 178 -5.82 18.37 -5.69
C SER A 178 -7.07 17.75 -5.06
N TYR A 179 -8.03 17.23 -5.84
CA TYR A 179 -9.21 16.57 -5.25
C TYR A 179 -8.97 15.07 -5.05
N ILE A 180 -9.44 14.52 -3.93
CA ILE A 180 -9.57 13.07 -3.73
C ILE A 180 -10.68 12.56 -4.63
N ASN A 181 -10.38 11.56 -5.46
CA ASN A 181 -11.38 10.98 -6.35
C ASN A 181 -12.61 10.49 -5.58
N ASN A 182 -13.81 10.87 -6.05
CA ASN A 182 -15.10 10.62 -5.42
C ASN A 182 -15.37 11.27 -4.05
N LEU A 183 -14.53 12.20 -3.58
CA LEU A 183 -14.80 13.01 -2.39
C LEU A 183 -14.78 14.52 -2.68
N HIS A 184 -15.90 15.20 -2.45
CA HIS A 184 -16.05 16.58 -2.90
C HIS A 184 -15.25 17.54 -1.99
N PRO A 185 -14.32 18.36 -2.51
CA PRO A 185 -13.42 19.17 -1.70
C PRO A 185 -14.14 20.20 -0.81
N GLN A 186 -15.15 20.91 -1.32
CA GLN A 186 -15.89 21.90 -0.53
C GLN A 186 -16.91 21.28 0.44
N GLN A 187 -17.72 20.32 -0.02
CA GLN A 187 -18.75 19.68 0.82
C GLN A 187 -18.13 18.82 1.93
N ASN A 188 -16.93 18.27 1.70
CA ASN A 188 -16.22 17.40 2.64
C ASN A 188 -14.91 18.02 3.15
N ALA A 189 -14.80 19.35 3.20
CA ALA A 189 -13.58 20.07 3.60
C ALA A 189 -13.01 19.61 4.96
N ARG A 190 -13.89 19.34 5.95
CA ARG A 190 -13.45 18.81 7.26
C ARG A 190 -12.78 17.43 7.11
N LEU A 191 -13.31 16.56 6.26
CA LEU A 191 -12.77 15.23 6.03
C LEU A 191 -11.42 15.29 5.30
N TYR A 192 -11.25 16.21 4.34
CA TYR A 192 -9.93 16.47 3.73
C TYR A 192 -8.90 16.80 4.81
N HIS A 193 -9.23 17.71 5.72
CA HIS A 193 -8.33 18.08 6.79
C HIS A 193 -8.03 16.95 7.79
N VAL A 194 -9.00 16.07 8.03
CA VAL A 194 -8.79 14.85 8.83
C VAL A 194 -7.83 13.91 8.09
N ILE A 195 -8.01 13.71 6.79
CA ILE A 195 -7.14 12.84 5.97
C ILE A 195 -5.72 13.39 5.90
N GLU A 196 -5.54 14.70 5.72
CA GLU A 196 -4.24 15.39 5.81
C GLU A 196 -3.51 15.08 7.12
N LYS A 197 -4.20 15.23 8.26
CA LYS A 197 -3.63 14.88 9.56
C LYS A 197 -3.25 13.40 9.64
N ILE A 198 -4.08 12.51 9.11
CA ILE A 198 -3.79 11.07 9.08
C ILE A 198 -2.56 10.80 8.21
N ILE A 199 -2.45 11.36 7.01
CA ILE A 199 -1.29 11.22 6.13
C ILE A 199 -0.02 11.68 6.86
N SER A 200 -0.07 12.82 7.55
CA SER A 200 1.05 13.33 8.34
C SER A 200 1.52 12.32 9.40
N GLN A 201 0.59 11.61 10.06
CA GLN A 201 0.92 10.55 11.02
C GLN A 201 1.39 9.23 10.38
N VAL A 202 1.08 9.02 9.09
CA VAL A 202 1.45 7.82 8.33
C VAL A 202 2.87 7.91 7.77
N ILE A 203 3.32 9.12 7.40
CA ILE A 203 4.65 9.36 6.82
C ILE A 203 5.79 8.72 7.62
N PRO A 204 5.88 8.85 8.97
CA PRO A 204 6.94 8.18 9.73
C PRO A 204 6.93 6.65 9.60
N LEU A 205 5.76 6.02 9.48
CA LEU A 205 5.65 4.58 9.27
C LEU A 205 6.05 4.20 7.83
N TRP A 206 5.73 5.04 6.84
CA TRP A 206 6.22 4.86 5.47
C TRP A 206 7.74 5.02 5.38
N ASN A 207 8.35 6.00 6.04
CA ASN A 207 9.81 6.15 6.11
C ASN A 207 10.47 4.87 6.65
N THR A 208 9.93 4.31 7.74
CA THR A 208 10.42 3.03 8.30
C THR A 208 10.18 1.85 7.36
N THR A 209 9.03 1.82 6.68
CA THR A 209 8.68 0.77 5.71
C THR A 209 9.67 0.79 4.54
N LEU A 210 9.87 1.95 3.91
CA LEU A 210 10.76 2.15 2.77
C LEU A 210 12.23 1.93 3.14
N THR A 211 12.62 2.35 4.35
CA THR A 211 13.94 2.02 4.93
C THR A 211 14.13 0.51 5.04
N CYS A 212 13.15 -0.25 5.56
CA CYS A 212 13.25 -1.70 5.65
C CYS A 212 13.37 -2.38 4.28
N VAL A 213 12.67 -1.85 3.27
CA VAL A 213 12.71 -2.37 1.90
C VAL A 213 14.09 -2.13 1.27
N GLY A 214 14.66 -0.94 1.45
CA GLY A 214 16.01 -0.62 0.95
C GLY A 214 17.14 -1.38 1.68
N LEU A 215 16.86 -1.94 2.87
CA LEU A 215 17.84 -2.68 3.65
C LEU A 215 17.83 -4.18 3.31
N ASN A 216 18.97 -4.70 2.85
CA ASN A 216 19.22 -6.15 2.75
C ASN A 216 19.52 -6.78 4.13
N TYR A 217 18.69 -6.50 5.13
CA TYR A 217 18.85 -7.01 6.49
C TYR A 217 18.47 -8.50 6.56
N ARG A 218 19.43 -9.40 6.81
CA ARG A 218 19.18 -10.83 6.98
C ARG A 218 19.29 -11.21 8.46
N ARG A 219 18.23 -11.77 9.04
CA ARG A 219 18.17 -12.16 10.45
C ARG A 219 18.96 -13.45 10.69
N ILE A 220 18.91 -14.38 9.73
CA ILE A 220 19.76 -15.56 9.69
C ILE A 220 20.49 -15.57 8.34
N PRO A 221 21.81 -15.31 8.31
CA PRO A 221 22.55 -15.36 7.06
C PRO A 221 22.60 -16.81 6.56
N TYR A 222 21.95 -17.05 5.42
CA TYR A 222 21.91 -18.36 4.78
C TYR A 222 22.12 -18.19 3.27
N ASN A 223 23.29 -18.62 2.80
CA ASN A 223 23.71 -18.45 1.40
C ASN A 223 23.73 -19.78 0.63
N GLY A 224 23.32 -20.89 1.25
CA GLY A 224 23.32 -22.21 0.63
C GLY A 224 23.18 -23.36 1.62
N VAL A 225 22.90 -24.56 1.10
CA VAL A 225 22.74 -25.78 1.89
C VAL A 225 24.09 -26.26 2.42
N GLU A 226 24.33 -26.05 3.71
CA GLU A 226 25.44 -26.69 4.43
C GLU A 226 25.09 -28.15 4.78
N ARG A 227 26.02 -29.07 4.51
CA ARG A 227 25.87 -30.50 4.83
C ARG A 227 26.91 -30.88 5.87
N GLU A 228 26.53 -31.71 6.84
CA GLU A 228 27.49 -32.19 7.84
C GLU A 228 28.65 -32.98 7.18
N GLY A 229 29.90 -32.67 7.58
CA GLY A 229 31.08 -33.41 7.16
C GLY A 229 31.72 -33.00 5.84
N SER A 230 31.80 -31.70 5.52
CA SER A 230 32.75 -31.18 4.52
C SER A 230 34.04 -30.72 5.21
N GLY A 231 34.82 -31.68 5.72
CA GLY A 231 36.26 -31.50 5.81
C GLY A 231 36.85 -31.71 4.41
N ASP A 232 37.95 -31.02 4.10
CA ASP A 232 38.77 -31.27 2.91
C ASP A 232 39.02 -32.77 2.74
N ASP A 233 38.34 -33.41 1.80
CA ASP A 233 38.68 -34.75 1.35
C ASP A 233 38.71 -34.77 -0.17
N SER A 234 39.92 -34.51 -0.67
CA SER A 234 40.37 -34.90 -1.99
C SER A 234 40.42 -36.42 -2.08
N SER A 235 39.30 -37.08 -2.41
CA SER A 235 39.34 -38.41 -3.01
C SER A 235 38.00 -38.77 -3.64
N GLU A 236 38.07 -39.11 -4.93
CA GLU A 236 36.99 -39.65 -5.73
C GLU A 236 36.50 -40.97 -5.13
N ASP A 237 35.29 -41.01 -4.57
CA ASP A 237 34.54 -42.26 -4.43
C ASP A 237 33.03 -42.02 -4.57
N LYS A 238 32.54 -42.24 -5.80
CA LYS A 238 31.13 -42.14 -6.21
C LYS A 238 30.37 -43.41 -5.86
N GLN A 239 30.25 -43.80 -4.58
CA GLN A 239 29.35 -44.92 -4.23
C GLN A 239 28.91 -45.00 -2.77
N SER A 240 28.29 -43.93 -2.26
CA SER A 240 27.13 -44.03 -1.37
C SER A 240 26.50 -42.65 -1.22
N ARG A 241 25.29 -42.45 -1.77
CA ARG A 241 24.47 -41.27 -1.42
C ARG A 241 23.87 -41.52 -0.03
N GLN A 242 24.71 -41.54 1.00
CA GLN A 242 24.23 -41.28 2.35
C GLN A 242 23.64 -39.87 2.31
N VAL A 243 22.35 -39.74 2.64
CA VAL A 243 21.71 -38.42 2.79
C VAL A 243 22.45 -37.74 3.93
N LYS A 244 23.49 -36.96 3.60
CA LYS A 244 24.20 -36.14 4.59
C LYS A 244 23.17 -35.20 5.20
N THR A 245 23.02 -35.24 6.53
CA THR A 245 22.09 -34.39 7.27
C THR A 245 22.31 -32.93 6.87
N ILE A 246 21.23 -32.25 6.48
CA ILE A 246 21.26 -30.81 6.20
C ILE A 246 21.43 -30.10 7.53
N LYS A 247 22.45 -29.25 7.63
CA LYS A 247 22.68 -28.44 8.82
C LYS A 247 21.67 -27.29 8.80
N VAL A 248 20.73 -27.32 9.73
CA VAL A 248 19.76 -26.23 9.91
C VAL A 248 20.50 -25.01 10.46
N PRO A 249 20.40 -23.83 9.83
CA PRO A 249 21.05 -22.64 10.35
C PRO A 249 20.41 -22.21 11.67
N GLU A 250 21.22 -22.11 12.72
CA GLU A 250 20.80 -21.58 14.02
C GLU A 250 20.90 -20.04 14.01
N PRO A 251 19.97 -19.33 14.66
CA PRO A 251 20.05 -17.89 14.79
C PRO A 251 21.30 -17.54 15.60
N GLY A 252 22.11 -16.64 15.06
CA GLY A 252 23.22 -16.04 15.79
C GLY A 252 22.73 -15.10 16.90
N LYS A 253 23.66 -14.32 17.47
CA LYS A 253 23.27 -13.19 18.32
C LYS A 253 22.43 -12.21 17.50
N PHE A 254 21.30 -11.78 18.04
CA PHE A 254 20.47 -10.75 17.40
C PHE A 254 21.31 -9.49 17.16
N SER A 255 21.34 -9.05 15.90
CA SER A 255 21.92 -7.79 15.48
C SER A 255 20.79 -6.89 15.00
N PRO A 256 20.52 -5.76 15.65
CA PRO A 256 19.43 -4.89 15.22
C PRO A 256 19.67 -4.35 13.80
N PRO A 257 18.61 -4.24 12.97
CA PRO A 257 18.68 -3.49 11.73
C PRO A 257 19.25 -2.09 11.96
N ARG A 258 20.16 -1.65 11.09
CA ARG A 258 20.73 -0.30 11.15
C ARG A 258 19.79 0.72 10.50
N TRP A 259 18.61 0.92 11.09
CA TRP A 259 17.65 1.91 10.60
C TRP A 259 18.19 3.35 10.65
N ASN A 260 19.14 3.63 11.55
CA ASN A 260 19.73 4.96 11.72
C ASN A 260 20.80 5.32 10.66
N SER A 261 21.16 4.43 9.73
CA SER A 261 22.19 4.73 8.71
C SER A 261 21.65 5.23 7.37
N SER A 262 20.36 5.05 7.08
CA SER A 262 19.71 5.60 5.90
C SER A 262 18.78 6.74 6.33
N LYS A 263 19.17 7.98 6.03
CA LYS A 263 18.36 9.19 6.22
C LYS A 263 17.25 9.31 5.18
N PHE A 264 16.55 8.21 4.89
CA PHE A 264 15.42 8.31 3.97
C PHE A 264 14.24 8.89 4.74
N ASP A 265 13.86 10.10 4.36
CA ASP A 265 12.70 10.79 4.91
C ASP A 265 11.91 11.41 3.76
N LEU A 266 10.67 10.95 3.57
CA LEU A 266 9.79 11.43 2.51
C LEU A 266 9.61 12.95 2.57
N HIS A 267 9.60 13.54 3.77
CA HIS A 267 9.43 14.97 3.96
C HIS A 267 10.65 15.75 3.46
N ASP A 268 11.85 15.30 3.81
CA ASP A 268 13.07 15.97 3.39
C ASP A 268 13.35 15.78 1.90
N GLU A 269 13.04 14.60 1.34
CA GLU A 269 13.39 14.25 -0.04
C GLU A 269 12.39 14.78 -1.07
N PHE A 270 11.10 14.80 -0.73
CA PHE A 270 10.02 15.19 -1.65
C PHE A 270 9.32 16.48 -1.23
N ARG A 271 9.97 17.33 -0.44
CA ARG A 271 9.41 18.62 0.01
C ARG A 271 8.94 19.49 -1.16
N ASP A 272 9.78 19.59 -2.20
CA ASP A 272 9.55 20.50 -3.33
C ASP A 272 8.63 19.90 -4.40
N THR A 273 8.50 18.56 -4.44
CA THR A 273 7.72 17.85 -5.46
C THR A 273 6.37 17.36 -4.96
N GLY A 274 6.20 17.24 -3.65
CA GLY A 274 5.04 16.62 -3.03
C GLY A 274 4.98 15.10 -3.22
N LEU A 275 3.88 14.50 -2.76
CA LEU A 275 3.58 13.07 -2.87
C LEU A 275 2.28 12.86 -3.67
N GLN A 276 2.16 11.69 -4.27
CA GLN A 276 0.91 11.22 -4.86
C GLN A 276 0.32 10.08 -4.03
N ILE A 277 -0.91 10.27 -3.54
CA ILE A 277 -1.57 9.33 -2.64
C ILE A 277 -2.95 8.96 -3.19
N ILE A 278 -3.21 7.67 -3.30
CA ILE A 278 -4.55 7.15 -3.59
C ILE A 278 -5.26 6.92 -2.26
N VAL A 279 -6.40 7.59 -2.09
CA VAL A 279 -7.23 7.47 -0.89
C VAL A 279 -8.41 6.56 -1.21
N LYS A 280 -8.60 5.51 -0.40
CA LYS A 280 -9.71 4.57 -0.55
C LYS A 280 -10.40 4.33 0.78
N LEU A 281 -11.70 4.58 0.81
CA LEU A 281 -12.59 4.17 1.90
C LEU A 281 -13.30 2.88 1.50
N ALA A 282 -13.01 1.80 2.21
CA ALA A 282 -13.63 0.50 1.98
C ALA A 282 -14.52 0.12 3.16
N ASN A 283 -15.73 -0.35 2.85
CA ASN A 283 -16.70 -0.80 3.83
C ASN A 283 -17.02 -2.28 3.59
N ILE A 284 -16.96 -3.07 4.66
CA ILE A 284 -17.41 -4.45 4.70
C ILE A 284 -18.61 -4.49 5.64
N GLU A 285 -19.77 -4.86 5.11
CA GLU A 285 -21.00 -5.03 5.88
C GLU A 285 -21.28 -6.51 6.10
N LEU A 286 -21.57 -6.85 7.35
CA LEU A 286 -21.96 -8.19 7.79
C LEU A 286 -23.39 -8.11 8.29
N THR A 287 -24.24 -9.03 7.86
CA THR A 287 -25.62 -9.15 8.34
C THR A 287 -25.81 -10.48 9.04
N PRO A 288 -26.87 -10.67 9.85
CA PRO A 288 -27.20 -11.98 10.41
C PRO A 288 -27.30 -13.10 9.36
N GLU A 289 -27.73 -12.77 8.13
CA GLU A 289 -27.84 -13.69 6.99
C GLU A 289 -26.49 -13.98 6.33
N LYS A 290 -25.54 -13.05 6.42
CA LYS A 290 -24.17 -13.19 5.93
C LYS A 290 -23.17 -12.75 7.02
N PRO A 291 -23.01 -13.56 8.09
CA PRO A 291 -22.32 -13.14 9.31
C PRO A 291 -20.80 -13.30 9.23
N GLU A 292 -20.29 -13.83 8.12
CA GLU A 292 -18.89 -14.19 7.92
C GLU A 292 -18.33 -13.45 6.70
N TYR A 293 -17.13 -12.89 6.86
CA TYR A 293 -16.35 -12.32 5.77
C TYR A 293 -14.93 -12.83 5.85
N TYR A 294 -14.33 -13.11 4.71
CA TYR A 294 -12.94 -13.55 4.62
C TYR A 294 -12.00 -12.34 4.74
N GLY A 295 -11.74 -11.84 5.97
CA GLY A 295 -10.76 -10.77 6.24
C GLY A 295 -10.44 -10.41 7.71
N GLY A 296 -9.22 -10.60 8.24
CA GLY A 296 -8.98 -11.00 9.65
C GLY A 296 -9.57 -10.16 10.79
N ALA A 297 -9.42 -10.62 12.03
CA ALA A 297 -9.64 -9.76 13.20
C ALA A 297 -8.58 -8.66 13.24
N TRP A 298 -9.00 -7.40 13.32
CA TRP A 298 -8.12 -6.23 13.38
C TRP A 298 -8.45 -5.42 14.63
N HIS A 299 -7.43 -4.78 15.19
CA HIS A 299 -7.62 -3.82 16.27
C HIS A 299 -8.07 -2.49 15.66
N GLU A 300 -9.21 -1.97 16.12
CA GLU A 300 -9.67 -0.65 15.73
C GLU A 300 -8.62 0.41 16.12
N GLY A 301 -8.38 1.38 15.24
CA GLY A 301 -7.40 2.44 15.47
C GLY A 301 -5.94 2.07 15.16
N ARG A 302 -5.64 0.80 14.87
CA ARG A 302 -4.30 0.37 14.45
C ARG A 302 -3.99 0.84 13.04
N LEU A 303 -2.86 1.52 12.89
CA LEU A 303 -2.24 1.81 11.59
C LEU A 303 -1.27 0.69 11.21
N LEU A 304 -1.36 0.23 9.97
CA LEU A 304 -0.48 -0.80 9.38
C LEU A 304 0.03 -0.31 8.03
N THR A 305 1.34 -0.33 7.84
CA THR A 305 2.00 -0.06 6.56
C THR A 305 2.82 -1.27 6.13
N PHE A 306 2.84 -1.52 4.83
CA PHE A 306 3.61 -2.60 4.24
C PHE A 306 3.86 -2.28 2.76
N PRO A 307 4.97 -2.74 2.18
CA PRO A 307 5.21 -2.55 0.76
C PRO A 307 4.30 -3.48 -0.05
N ASN A 308 3.78 -2.97 -1.17
CA ASN A 308 2.86 -3.71 -2.02
C ASN A 308 3.52 -4.86 -2.82
N ILE A 309 4.81 -5.12 -2.58
CA ILE A 309 5.56 -6.29 -3.07
C ILE A 309 5.25 -7.56 -2.26
N LEU A 310 4.62 -7.42 -1.09
CA LEU A 310 4.27 -8.56 -0.23
C LEU A 310 2.87 -9.08 -0.56
N GLN A 311 2.78 -10.37 -0.84
CA GLN A 311 1.48 -11.04 -0.86
C GLN A 311 0.91 -11.04 0.56
N HIS A 312 -0.32 -10.56 0.69
CA HIS A 312 -1.04 -10.55 1.95
C HIS A 312 -2.31 -11.38 1.84
N ARG A 313 -2.71 -11.97 2.97
CA ARG A 313 -3.96 -12.72 3.10
C ARG A 313 -4.83 -12.06 4.15
N VAL A 314 -6.09 -11.86 3.82
CA VAL A 314 -7.11 -11.39 4.75
C VAL A 314 -7.81 -12.64 5.36
N SER A 315 -7.49 -13.01 6.60
CA SER A 315 -8.04 -14.21 7.30
C SER A 315 -9.55 -14.11 7.59
N PRO A 316 -10.38 -15.15 7.72
CA PRO A 316 -11.81 -14.94 8.01
C PRO A 316 -12.11 -14.26 9.36
N PHE A 317 -13.20 -13.49 9.42
CA PHE A 317 -13.81 -12.92 10.62
C PHE A 317 -15.34 -13.04 10.58
N SER A 318 -15.98 -12.93 11.74
CA SER A 318 -17.44 -13.02 11.87
C SER A 318 -17.99 -12.01 12.87
N LEU A 319 -19.30 -11.78 12.80
CA LEU A 319 -20.01 -10.98 13.79
C LEU A 319 -19.78 -11.50 15.20
N ALA A 320 -19.40 -10.60 16.12
CA ALA A 320 -19.30 -10.92 17.54
C ALA A 320 -20.68 -11.30 18.12
N ASP A 321 -21.73 -10.59 17.70
CA ASP A 321 -23.13 -10.94 17.92
C ASP A 321 -23.81 -11.20 16.58
N ARG A 322 -24.17 -12.47 16.32
CA ARG A 322 -24.80 -12.90 15.06
C ARG A 322 -26.23 -12.38 14.87
N SER A 323 -26.85 -11.81 15.91
CA SER A 323 -28.21 -11.25 15.82
C SER A 323 -28.23 -9.80 15.33
N MET A 324 -27.08 -9.13 15.33
CA MET A 324 -26.96 -7.71 15.00
C MET A 324 -26.15 -7.53 13.72
N PRO A 325 -26.49 -6.57 12.85
CA PRO A 325 -25.61 -6.20 11.76
C PRO A 325 -24.31 -5.61 12.31
N GLY A 326 -23.22 -5.82 11.57
CA GLY A 326 -21.90 -5.30 11.91
C GLY A 326 -21.24 -4.73 10.67
N HIS A 327 -20.24 -3.89 10.87
CA HIS A 327 -19.48 -3.33 9.78
C HIS A 327 -18.02 -3.22 10.15
N ARG A 328 -17.18 -3.22 9.12
CA ARG A 328 -15.77 -2.88 9.21
C ARG A 328 -15.46 -1.85 8.15
N LYS A 329 -14.85 -0.74 8.57
CA LYS A 329 -14.44 0.34 7.68
C LYS A 329 -12.93 0.43 7.67
N ILE A 330 -12.37 0.65 6.49
CA ILE A 330 -10.93 0.71 6.27
C ILE A 330 -10.65 1.96 5.44
N LEU A 331 -9.86 2.87 6.00
CA LEU A 331 -9.18 3.90 5.22
C LEU A 331 -7.85 3.32 4.75
N ALA A 332 -7.70 3.13 3.45
CA ALA A 332 -6.47 2.72 2.82
C ALA A 332 -5.84 3.92 2.09
N LEU A 333 -4.55 4.12 2.34
CA LEU A 333 -3.72 5.10 1.66
C LEU A 333 -2.66 4.33 0.88
N LEU A 334 -2.61 4.52 -0.43
CA LEU A 334 -1.56 3.93 -1.27
C LEU A 334 -0.65 5.06 -1.73
N LEU A 335 0.60 5.00 -1.29
CA LEU A 335 1.66 5.87 -1.77
C LEU A 335 2.04 5.41 -3.19
N VAL A 336 1.89 6.31 -4.16
CA VAL A 336 2.49 6.14 -5.49
C VAL A 336 3.99 6.40 -5.34
N ASP A 337 4.82 5.69 -6.09
CA ASP A 337 6.26 5.90 -6.07
C ASP A 337 6.58 7.39 -6.34
N PRO A 338 7.16 8.11 -5.36
CA PRO A 338 7.42 9.54 -5.51
C PRO A 338 8.44 9.87 -6.62
N TYR A 339 9.26 8.91 -7.04
CA TYR A 339 10.19 9.07 -8.16
C TYR A 339 9.52 8.89 -9.53
N LEU A 340 8.33 8.28 -9.57
CA LEU A 340 7.59 7.95 -10.78
C LEU A 340 6.16 8.50 -10.70
N PRO A 341 5.98 9.84 -10.79
CA PRO A 341 4.67 10.45 -10.74
C PRO A 341 3.81 9.99 -11.93
N ILE A 342 2.54 9.73 -11.65
CA ILE A 342 1.53 9.33 -12.63
C ILE A 342 0.49 10.45 -12.81
N ILE A 343 -0.38 10.32 -13.81
CA ILE A 343 -1.52 11.22 -14.00
C ILE A 343 -2.37 11.27 -12.71
N SER A 344 -2.57 12.48 -12.18
CA SER A 344 -3.34 12.72 -10.96
C SER A 344 -4.62 13.51 -11.21
N SER A 345 -5.38 13.71 -10.15
CA SER A 345 -6.54 14.62 -10.08
C SER A 345 -6.19 16.10 -10.30
N SER A 346 -4.92 16.50 -10.35
CA SER A 346 -4.54 17.82 -10.87
C SER A 346 -4.64 17.90 -12.39
N ASN A 347 -4.54 16.77 -13.09
CA ASN A 347 -4.63 16.69 -14.55
C ASN A 347 -6.01 16.24 -15.04
N VAL A 348 -6.71 15.43 -14.24
CA VAL A 348 -8.03 14.87 -14.59
C VAL A 348 -9.11 15.73 -13.95
N PRO A 349 -10.10 16.24 -14.71
CA PRO A 349 -11.20 16.99 -14.12
C PRO A 349 -12.11 16.06 -13.30
N PRO A 350 -12.91 16.64 -12.39
CA PRO A 350 -13.74 15.82 -11.53
C PRO A 350 -14.76 14.98 -12.30
N GLN A 351 -14.82 13.68 -12.00
CA GLN A 351 -15.47 12.67 -12.83
C GLN A 351 -16.99 12.54 -12.61
N GLN A 352 -17.51 13.06 -11.49
CA GLN A 352 -18.94 12.94 -11.16
C GLN A 352 -19.78 14.00 -11.88
N GLU A 353 -20.87 13.57 -12.53
CA GLU A 353 -21.81 14.43 -13.27
C GLU A 353 -22.34 15.62 -12.44
N LYS A 354 -22.63 15.43 -11.15
CA LYS A 354 -23.09 16.51 -10.28
C LYS A 354 -22.02 17.60 -10.10
N TRP A 355 -20.75 17.21 -9.98
CA TRP A 355 -19.63 18.14 -9.84
C TRP A 355 -19.30 18.81 -11.17
N ALA A 356 -19.47 18.08 -12.27
CA ALA A 356 -19.38 18.62 -13.62
C ALA A 356 -20.34 19.78 -13.86
N THR A 357 -21.57 19.70 -13.32
CA THR A 357 -22.55 20.80 -13.40
C THR A 357 -22.08 22.06 -12.64
N GLU A 358 -21.45 21.87 -11.47
CA GLU A 358 -20.86 22.97 -10.69
C GLU A 358 -19.64 23.59 -11.40
N ARG A 359 -18.80 22.75 -12.02
CA ARG A 359 -17.69 23.18 -12.87
C ARG A 359 -18.19 23.98 -14.06
N GLU A 360 -19.21 23.50 -14.76
CA GLU A 360 -19.80 24.19 -15.91
C GLU A 360 -20.36 25.55 -15.50
N ARG A 361 -21.01 25.64 -14.34
CA ARG A 361 -21.47 26.92 -13.78
C ARG A 361 -20.30 27.87 -13.50
N SER A 362 -19.21 27.35 -12.93
CA SER A 362 -18.00 28.14 -12.63
C SER A 362 -17.31 28.62 -13.90
N ILE A 363 -17.20 27.77 -14.92
CA ILE A 363 -16.69 28.11 -16.25
C ILE A 363 -17.57 29.19 -16.88
N ARG A 364 -18.90 29.01 -16.91
CA ARG A 364 -19.86 30.01 -17.41
C ARG A 364 -19.68 31.37 -16.71
N GLN A 365 -19.43 31.37 -15.41
CA GLN A 365 -19.18 32.58 -14.63
C GLN A 365 -17.82 33.23 -14.99
N ALA A 366 -16.76 32.44 -15.10
CA ALA A 366 -15.42 32.91 -15.44
C ALA A 366 -15.32 33.44 -16.88
N LEU A 367 -16.05 32.82 -17.82
CA LEU A 367 -16.12 33.23 -19.22
C LEU A 367 -17.08 34.40 -19.46
N ARG A 368 -17.91 34.78 -18.48
CA ARG A 368 -18.90 35.87 -18.59
C ARG A 368 -18.35 37.17 -19.22
N PRO A 369 -17.15 37.68 -18.85
CA PRO A 369 -16.62 38.93 -19.41
C PRO A 369 -16.08 38.81 -20.84
N LEU A 370 -15.92 37.59 -21.37
CA LEU A 370 -15.33 37.38 -22.70
C LEU A 370 -16.36 37.58 -23.84
N PRO A 371 -15.92 38.00 -25.04
CA PRO A 371 -16.72 37.98 -26.26
C PRO A 371 -17.26 36.59 -26.59
N GLN A 372 -18.32 36.52 -27.40
CA GLN A 372 -18.96 35.25 -27.75
C GLN A 372 -18.02 34.33 -28.52
N GLU A 373 -17.16 34.87 -29.39
CA GLU A 373 -16.21 34.05 -30.15
C GLU A 373 -15.24 33.28 -29.24
N LEU A 374 -14.74 33.93 -28.18
CA LEU A 374 -13.85 33.28 -27.21
C LEU A 374 -14.58 32.30 -26.30
N LYS A 375 -15.87 32.54 -26.01
CA LYS A 375 -16.70 31.57 -25.28
C LYS A 375 -16.88 30.30 -26.10
N ASP A 376 -17.23 30.45 -27.37
CA ASP A 376 -17.47 29.33 -28.28
C ASP A 376 -16.20 28.50 -28.47
N MET A 377 -15.03 29.13 -28.65
CA MET A 377 -13.74 28.44 -28.69
C MET A 377 -13.48 27.61 -27.42
N VAL A 378 -13.78 28.15 -26.23
CA VAL A 378 -13.59 27.41 -24.99
C VAL A 378 -14.57 26.25 -24.86
N TYR A 379 -15.84 26.41 -25.27
CA TYR A 379 -16.81 25.32 -25.21
C TYR A 379 -16.53 24.22 -26.23
N ASP A 380 -16.03 24.55 -27.42
CA ASP A 380 -15.64 23.57 -28.44
C ASP A 380 -14.44 22.72 -27.99
N ASP A 381 -13.53 23.29 -27.18
CA ASP A 381 -12.37 22.59 -26.62
C ASP A 381 -12.67 21.84 -25.30
N LEU A 382 -13.82 22.09 -24.66
CA LEU A 382 -14.23 21.39 -23.45
C LEU A 382 -14.89 20.06 -23.80
N ASP A 383 -14.25 18.94 -23.44
CA ASP A 383 -14.93 17.64 -23.46
C ASP A 383 -16.04 17.64 -22.39
N THR A 384 -17.30 17.72 -22.85
CA THR A 384 -18.48 17.76 -21.98
C THR A 384 -19.08 16.37 -21.72
N ARG A 385 -18.42 15.28 -22.15
CA ARG A 385 -18.89 13.94 -21.80
C ARG A 385 -18.49 13.61 -20.36
N TYR A 386 -19.47 13.64 -19.48
CA TYR A 386 -19.34 13.16 -18.11
C TYR A 386 -19.85 11.74 -18.02
N MET A 387 -19.17 10.92 -17.20
CA MET A 387 -19.60 9.55 -16.99
C MET A 387 -20.83 9.52 -16.09
N THR A 388 -21.88 8.87 -16.55
CA THR A 388 -23.10 8.65 -15.77
C THR A 388 -22.86 7.59 -14.69
N MET A 389 -23.75 7.54 -13.68
CA MET A 389 -23.69 6.51 -12.64
C MET A 389 -23.84 5.09 -13.19
N ASP A 390 -24.64 4.91 -14.25
CA ASP A 390 -24.87 3.60 -14.86
C ASP A 390 -23.63 3.13 -15.65
N GLU A 391 -22.98 4.03 -16.39
CA GLU A 391 -21.70 3.75 -17.05
C GLU A 391 -20.61 3.41 -16.02
N ALA A 392 -20.53 4.16 -14.91
CA ALA A 392 -19.59 3.86 -13.84
C ALA A 392 -19.79 2.46 -13.22
N LYS A 393 -21.05 2.04 -13.04
CA LYS A 393 -21.39 0.69 -12.55
C LYS A 393 -21.01 -0.40 -13.56
N ALA A 394 -21.17 -0.15 -14.85
CA ALA A 394 -20.75 -1.08 -15.90
C ALA A 394 -19.22 -1.27 -15.92
N PHE A 395 -18.46 -0.17 -15.94
CA PHE A 395 -16.99 -0.22 -15.88
C PHE A 395 -16.47 -0.91 -14.62
N ARG A 396 -17.16 -0.78 -13.48
CA ARG A 396 -16.82 -1.53 -12.27
C ARG A 396 -16.91 -3.04 -12.50
N LEU A 397 -17.98 -3.52 -13.11
CA LEU A 397 -18.17 -4.96 -13.36
C LEU A 397 -17.04 -5.49 -14.25
N GLU A 398 -16.71 -4.77 -15.31
CA GLU A 398 -15.58 -5.08 -16.19
C GLU A 398 -14.25 -5.11 -15.42
N LEU A 399 -13.96 -4.08 -14.61
CA LEU A 399 -12.76 -4.05 -13.76
C LEU A 399 -12.72 -5.20 -12.74
N MET A 400 -13.85 -5.56 -12.15
CA MET A 400 -13.91 -6.68 -11.19
C MET A 400 -13.71 -8.02 -11.89
N GLU A 401 -14.24 -8.20 -13.09
CA GLU A 401 -14.01 -9.38 -13.93
C GLU A 401 -12.53 -9.49 -14.32
N GLU A 402 -11.92 -8.41 -14.84
CA GLU A 402 -10.51 -8.35 -15.21
C GLU A 402 -9.60 -8.74 -14.02
N ARG A 403 -9.83 -8.14 -12.85
CA ARG A 403 -9.00 -8.40 -11.65
C ARG A 403 -9.25 -9.77 -11.02
N SER A 404 -10.46 -10.32 -11.14
CA SER A 404 -10.77 -11.64 -10.59
C SER A 404 -10.14 -12.77 -11.40
N ALA A 405 -10.09 -12.63 -12.73
CA ALA A 405 -9.44 -13.59 -13.62
C ALA A 405 -7.92 -13.66 -13.36
N ALA A 406 -7.25 -12.51 -13.25
CA ALA A 406 -5.82 -12.44 -12.98
C ALA A 406 -5.43 -12.98 -11.59
N ALA A 407 -6.27 -12.75 -10.57
CA ALA A 407 -6.02 -13.24 -9.22
C ALA A 407 -6.11 -14.77 -9.08
N PHE A 408 -6.93 -15.43 -9.91
CA PHE A 408 -7.06 -16.89 -9.90
C PHE A 408 -5.80 -17.57 -10.45
N GLU A 409 -5.35 -17.15 -11.65
CA GLU A 409 -4.14 -17.69 -12.28
C GLU A 409 -2.87 -17.40 -11.47
N GLN A 410 -2.73 -16.19 -10.92
CA GLN A 410 -1.61 -15.85 -10.03
C GLN A 410 -1.61 -16.70 -8.75
N ASN A 411 -2.76 -16.93 -8.13
CA ASN A 411 -2.85 -17.77 -6.94
C ASN A 411 -2.64 -19.26 -7.25
N GLU A 412 -3.10 -19.77 -8.39
CA GLU A 412 -2.91 -21.15 -8.80
C GLU A 412 -1.44 -21.45 -9.12
N ASN A 413 -0.77 -20.57 -9.87
CA ASN A 413 0.67 -20.67 -10.12
C ASN A 413 1.48 -20.57 -8.82
N PHE A 414 1.03 -19.72 -7.88
CA PHE A 414 1.67 -19.60 -6.57
C PHE A 414 1.53 -20.86 -5.71
N GLN A 415 0.32 -21.42 -5.65
CA GLN A 415 0.00 -22.61 -4.84
C GLN A 415 0.65 -23.88 -5.39
N ASN A 416 0.85 -23.97 -6.71
CA ASN A 416 1.43 -25.12 -7.37
C ASN A 416 2.97 -25.09 -7.44
N GLY A 417 3.62 -24.07 -6.83
CA GLY A 417 5.07 -23.97 -6.76
C GLY A 417 5.76 -23.81 -8.13
N GLY A 418 5.00 -23.40 -9.16
CA GLY A 418 5.50 -23.14 -10.50
C GLY A 418 5.92 -21.69 -10.62
N PHE A 419 7.10 -21.34 -10.09
CA PHE A 419 7.71 -20.05 -10.41
C PHE A 419 8.96 -20.28 -11.24
N ILE A 420 8.99 -19.63 -12.40
CA ILE A 420 10.22 -19.21 -13.06
C ILE A 420 10.24 -17.70 -12.84
N PHE A 421 11.32 -17.17 -12.27
CA PHE A 421 11.52 -15.74 -12.06
C PHE A 421 11.54 -15.02 -13.41
N VAL A 422 10.40 -14.47 -13.82
CA VAL A 422 10.33 -13.41 -14.83
C VAL A 422 9.22 -12.43 -14.49
#